data_AF-A0A8H7QTE3-F1
#
_entry.id   AF-A0A8H7QTE3-F1
#
_cell.length_a   1.000
_cell.length_b   1.000
_cell.length_c   1.000
_cell.angle_alpha   90.00
_cell.angle_beta   90.00
_cell.angle_gamma   90.00
#
_symmetry.space_group_name_H-M   'P 1'
#
loop_
_entity.id
_entity.type
_entity.pdbx_description
1 polymer ?
#
loop_
_entity_poly.entity_id
_entity_poly.type
_entity_poly.pdbx_seq_one_letter_code
_entity_poly.pdbx_strand_id
1 'polypeptide(L)'
;MYRHRRQVGVNLGSIFILDKKFSPASLRSCVVNGTWESELDFLRACMTLEQAEEALEDHWSTFVTEKDFQYLSSIGINSVRIPIGYWIVDIEHGPFKKYREVYKSAWRWFLHMIHLAAQYKMGVLVDLHGAPGGQNPLSHSGTSSHRVQFYKGDNQEHTLKVLQKLTTALAPINNVIGLSLLNEPMDDALLPNFYLSAYHLVRQASEIMLPIYISDVGHRRKYMDVIQQNHMKFVILDTHFPLTRNVNTKERAHQTEEQELKKDYVQMHGNLIIGEWSAIPQEGYRRQEAFSETQLAIYTQSSAGHYFWNYRTSDDADGWSFLYCHKNRILPAVFKGGKMTTACVEGAYLLAKSRYEMYRKSAHQHYSSIRPKGHEYDVDGYTCGFREGYGVALNYLREYQSRVGFKHQLAHGYAKNGKSIEYEQAFIRALFIVDQLIAEFICT
;
A
#
# COMPACT_ATOMS: atom_id res chain seq x y z
N MET A 1 -7.15 -13.23 4.27
CA MET A 1 -7.92 -12.51 3.23
C MET A 1 -7.37 -11.10 2.98
N TYR A 2 -7.48 -10.16 3.95
CA TYR A 2 -7.04 -8.76 3.79
C TYR A 2 -5.66 -8.59 3.11
N ARG A 3 -4.67 -9.37 3.51
CA ARG A 3 -3.29 -9.32 3.00
C ARG A 3 -3.12 -9.66 1.52
N HIS A 4 -4.05 -10.39 0.91
CA HIS A 4 -3.92 -10.87 -0.48
C HIS A 4 -4.93 -10.25 -1.43
N ARG A 5 -5.91 -9.48 -0.94
CA ARG A 5 -6.86 -8.79 -1.82
C ARG A 5 -6.17 -7.68 -2.61
N ARG A 6 -6.79 -7.24 -3.70
CA ARG A 6 -6.38 -6.03 -4.39
C ARG A 6 -6.66 -4.83 -3.48
N GLN A 7 -5.64 -4.00 -3.29
CA GLN A 7 -5.74 -2.83 -2.42
C GLN A 7 -6.22 -1.63 -3.24
N VAL A 8 -7.33 -1.03 -2.82
CA VAL A 8 -7.83 0.23 -3.36
C VAL A 8 -7.89 1.18 -2.18
N GLY A 9 -6.85 2.00 -2.06
CA GLY A 9 -6.57 2.70 -0.83
C GLY A 9 -6.35 4.20 -0.98
N VAL A 10 -6.31 4.84 0.18
CA VAL A 10 -5.86 6.22 0.37
C VAL A 10 -4.78 6.25 1.44
N ASN A 11 -3.85 7.19 1.35
CA ASN A 11 -2.94 7.50 2.43
C ASN A 11 -3.67 8.33 3.49
N LEU A 12 -3.34 8.09 4.75
CA LEU A 12 -3.74 8.91 5.90
C LEU A 12 -2.53 9.71 6.39
N GLY A 13 -1.97 10.51 5.49
CA GLY A 13 -0.83 11.37 5.77
C GLY A 13 -1.19 12.52 6.72
N SER A 14 -0.18 13.07 7.39
CA SER A 14 -0.31 14.16 8.34
C SER A 14 -1.09 13.85 9.62
N ILE A 15 -1.08 12.58 10.07
CA ILE A 15 -1.69 12.15 11.34
C ILE A 15 -0.63 11.87 12.40
N PHE A 16 0.22 10.87 12.17
CA PHE A 16 1.29 10.43 13.09
C PHE A 16 2.69 10.86 12.62
N ILE A 17 2.72 11.69 11.58
CA ILE A 17 3.87 12.41 11.06
C ILE A 17 3.33 13.57 10.23
N LEU A 18 3.56 14.78 10.72
CA LEU A 18 2.98 16.00 10.21
C LEU A 18 3.76 16.51 8.99
N ASP A 19 3.00 16.96 8.01
CA ASP A 19 3.49 17.68 6.84
C ASP A 19 2.76 19.03 6.78
N LYS A 20 3.51 20.13 6.66
CA LYS A 20 2.98 21.49 6.63
C LYS A 20 1.83 21.68 5.64
N LYS A 21 1.90 21.05 4.47
CA LYS A 21 0.90 21.20 3.41
C LYS A 21 -0.43 20.57 3.80
N PHE A 22 -0.37 19.46 4.53
CA PHE A 22 -1.53 18.62 4.84
C PHE A 22 -2.06 18.85 6.27
N SER A 23 -1.26 19.48 7.12
CA SER A 23 -1.61 19.72 8.52
C SER A 23 -2.73 20.76 8.67
N PRO A 24 -3.78 20.46 9.44
CA PRO A 24 -4.92 21.35 9.61
C PRO A 24 -4.51 22.66 10.32
N ALA A 25 -5.28 23.72 10.07
CA ALA A 25 -5.05 25.02 10.71
C ALA A 25 -5.19 24.98 12.24
N SER A 26 -5.92 24.00 12.81
CA SER A 26 -6.08 23.82 14.26
C SER A 26 -4.74 23.65 14.98
N LEU A 27 -3.77 22.96 14.37
CA LEU A 27 -2.41 22.79 14.89
C LEU A 27 -1.63 24.10 15.00
N ARG A 28 -2.05 25.19 14.33
CA ARG A 28 -1.34 26.47 14.43
C ARG A 28 -1.62 27.22 15.72
N SER A 29 -2.66 26.83 16.47
CA SER A 29 -3.10 27.54 17.68
C SER A 29 -2.05 27.56 18.80
N CYS A 30 -1.22 26.52 18.91
CA CYS A 30 -0.17 26.41 19.93
C CYS A 30 1.21 26.94 19.48
N VAL A 31 1.35 27.34 18.21
CA VAL A 31 2.63 27.74 17.62
C VAL A 31 2.88 29.24 17.81
N VAL A 32 4.02 29.58 18.42
CA VAL A 32 4.40 30.98 18.76
C VAL A 32 5.41 31.61 17.81
N ASN A 33 6.20 30.80 17.08
CA ASN A 33 7.29 31.30 16.23
C ASN A 33 7.25 30.68 14.83
N GLY A 34 6.99 31.53 13.82
CA GLY A 34 7.28 31.26 12.41
C GLY A 34 6.45 30.16 11.74
N THR A 35 6.86 29.84 10.51
CA THR A 35 6.36 28.69 9.75
C THR A 35 7.14 27.44 10.12
N TRP A 36 6.46 26.35 10.44
CA TRP A 36 7.07 25.03 10.62
C TRP A 36 6.90 24.18 9.35
N GLU A 37 7.84 23.28 9.08
CA GLU A 37 7.83 22.42 7.88
C GLU A 37 7.76 20.92 8.21
N SER A 38 8.23 20.54 9.39
CA SER A 38 8.30 19.16 9.88
C SER A 38 7.69 19.00 11.27
N GLU A 39 7.38 17.76 11.68
CA GLU A 39 6.96 17.41 13.03
C GLU A 39 7.86 18.03 14.12
N LEU A 40 9.18 17.93 13.95
CA LEU A 40 10.12 18.45 14.94
C LEU A 40 10.10 19.98 15.03
N ASP A 41 9.82 20.67 13.92
CA ASP A 41 9.67 22.13 13.92
C ASP A 41 8.39 22.55 14.63
N PHE A 42 7.28 21.84 14.37
CA PHE A 42 6.02 22.05 15.08
C PHE A 42 6.22 21.96 16.60
N LEU A 43 6.86 20.89 17.08
CA LEU A 43 7.15 20.69 18.49
C LEU A 43 8.06 21.77 19.10
N ARG A 44 9.00 22.31 18.31
CA ARG A 44 9.88 23.41 18.75
C ARG A 44 9.18 24.76 18.75
N ALA A 45 8.20 24.92 17.89
CA ALA A 45 7.47 26.17 17.72
C ALA A 45 6.30 26.29 18.70
N CYS A 46 5.90 25.21 19.37
CA CYS A 46 4.93 25.25 20.47
C CYS A 46 5.48 25.99 21.70
N MET A 47 4.64 26.77 22.40
CA MET A 47 5.09 27.53 23.58
C MET A 47 5.49 26.60 24.74
N THR A 48 4.70 25.55 24.98
CA THR A 48 4.93 24.56 26.06
C THR A 48 4.73 23.13 25.55
N LEU A 49 5.28 22.15 26.28
CA LEU A 49 5.06 20.73 26.00
C LEU A 49 3.60 20.32 26.19
N GLU A 50 2.92 20.91 27.18
CA GLU A 50 1.51 20.65 27.47
C GLU A 50 0.60 21.09 26.31
N GLN A 51 0.86 22.26 25.73
CA GLN A 51 0.11 22.73 24.55
C GLN A 51 0.39 21.88 23.31
N ALA A 52 1.63 21.40 23.13
CA ALA A 52 1.94 20.47 22.05
C ALA A 52 1.21 19.13 22.23
N GLU A 53 1.13 18.62 23.47
CA GLU A 53 0.36 17.42 23.83
C GLU A 53 -1.13 17.62 23.52
N GLU A 54 -1.74 18.69 24.02
CA GLU A 54 -3.16 19.00 23.80
C GLU A 54 -3.49 19.13 22.31
N ALA A 55 -2.65 19.85 21.54
CA ALA A 55 -2.85 20.03 20.11
C ALA A 55 -2.76 18.70 19.32
N LEU A 56 -1.82 17.81 19.68
CA LEU A 56 -1.69 16.51 19.03
C LEU A 56 -2.79 15.53 19.45
N GLU A 57 -3.23 15.56 20.71
CA GLU A 57 -4.40 14.79 21.19
C GLU A 57 -5.69 15.19 20.47
N ASP A 58 -5.95 16.50 20.34
CA ASP A 58 -7.08 17.01 19.56
C ASP A 58 -6.98 16.59 18.10
N HIS A 59 -5.80 16.72 17.49
CA HIS A 59 -5.56 16.33 16.10
C HIS A 59 -5.80 14.83 15.86
N TRP A 60 -5.24 13.95 16.70
CA TRP A 60 -5.43 12.50 16.57
C TRP A 60 -6.89 12.08 16.77
N SER A 61 -7.66 12.82 17.56
CA SER A 61 -9.06 12.50 17.85
C SER A 61 -10.06 13.08 16.85
N THR A 62 -9.72 14.16 16.13
CA THR A 62 -10.67 14.91 15.29
C THR A 62 -10.35 14.90 13.80
N PHE A 63 -9.09 14.74 13.39
CA PHE A 63 -8.70 14.91 12.00
C PHE A 63 -9.18 13.79 11.08
N VAL A 64 -9.16 12.54 11.58
CA VAL A 64 -9.77 11.38 10.94
C VAL A 64 -10.54 10.59 11.99
N THR A 65 -11.84 10.43 11.75
CA THR A 65 -12.82 9.89 12.68
C THR A 65 -13.49 8.63 12.12
N GLU A 66 -14.35 8.00 12.92
CA GLU A 66 -15.18 6.88 12.48
C GLU A 66 -16.01 7.21 11.21
N LYS A 67 -16.54 8.44 11.11
CA LYS A 67 -17.32 8.88 9.94
C LYS A 67 -16.52 8.83 8.65
N ASP A 68 -15.21 9.07 8.73
CA ASP A 68 -14.32 9.07 7.59
C ASP A 68 -14.07 7.63 7.10
N PHE A 69 -13.89 6.67 8.00
CA PHE A 69 -13.81 5.24 7.66
C PHE A 69 -15.13 4.71 7.08
N GLN A 70 -16.27 5.12 7.66
CA GLN A 70 -17.59 4.79 7.12
C GLN A 70 -17.74 5.32 5.69
N TYR A 71 -17.37 6.58 5.46
CA TYR A 71 -17.42 7.22 4.16
C TYR A 71 -16.52 6.51 3.15
N LEU A 72 -15.24 6.29 3.47
CA LEU A 72 -14.28 5.59 2.61
C LEU A 72 -14.76 4.19 2.22
N SER A 73 -15.28 3.43 3.17
CA SER A 73 -15.86 2.10 2.93
C SER A 73 -17.15 2.16 2.10
N SER A 74 -17.95 3.23 2.23
CA SER A 74 -19.18 3.40 1.45
C SER A 74 -18.92 3.61 -0.04
N ILE A 75 -17.83 4.31 -0.39
CA ILE A 75 -17.41 4.60 -1.78
C ILE A 75 -16.42 3.56 -2.33
N GLY A 76 -16.08 2.57 -1.51
CA GLY A 76 -15.33 1.40 -1.94
C GLY A 76 -13.82 1.47 -1.87
N ILE A 77 -13.30 2.39 -1.07
CA ILE A 77 -11.95 2.27 -0.55
C ILE A 77 -11.93 1.08 0.43
N ASN A 78 -10.97 0.19 0.23
CA ASN A 78 -10.85 -1.04 1.00
C ASN A 78 -9.56 -1.07 1.83
N SER A 79 -8.66 -0.11 1.70
CA SER A 79 -7.47 -0.04 2.55
C SER A 79 -7.05 1.39 2.84
N VAL A 80 -6.29 1.56 3.91
CA VAL A 80 -5.60 2.80 4.24
C VAL A 80 -4.12 2.52 4.43
N ARG A 81 -3.26 3.42 3.97
CA ARG A 81 -1.84 3.45 4.32
C ARG A 81 -1.64 4.50 5.41
N ILE A 82 -1.04 4.13 6.53
CA ILE A 82 -0.84 5.01 7.70
C ILE A 82 0.66 5.26 7.87
N PRO A 83 1.14 6.44 7.44
CA PRO A 83 2.47 6.95 7.76
C PRO A 83 2.65 7.14 9.27
N ILE A 84 3.74 6.61 9.83
CA ILE A 84 4.13 6.81 11.23
C ILE A 84 5.60 7.21 11.34
N GLY A 85 5.92 8.11 12.27
CA GLY A 85 7.29 8.37 12.67
C GLY A 85 7.81 7.34 13.68
N TYR A 86 9.13 7.07 13.68
CA TYR A 86 9.73 6.12 14.63
C TYR A 86 9.45 6.47 16.09
N TRP A 87 9.29 7.75 16.42
CA TRP A 87 9.03 8.24 17.77
C TRP A 87 7.68 7.81 18.33
N ILE A 88 6.74 7.36 17.49
CA ILE A 88 5.46 6.78 17.91
C ILE A 88 5.65 5.35 18.48
N VAL A 89 6.77 4.71 18.17
CA VAL A 89 7.08 3.30 18.52
C VAL A 89 8.23 3.21 19.51
N ASP A 90 9.30 3.95 19.27
CA ASP A 90 10.51 3.98 20.07
C ASP A 90 11.10 5.40 20.12
N ILE A 91 10.68 6.16 21.11
CA ILE A 91 11.07 7.57 21.29
C ILE A 91 12.41 7.73 22.02
N GLU A 92 13.06 6.66 22.44
CA GLU A 92 14.21 6.72 23.35
C GLU A 92 15.51 7.26 22.71
N HIS A 93 15.47 7.52 21.40
CA HIS A 93 16.58 7.97 20.58
C HIS A 93 16.24 9.24 19.78
N GLY A 94 17.28 10.01 19.45
CA GLY A 94 17.16 11.16 18.54
C GLY A 94 16.46 12.38 19.16
N PRO A 95 16.14 13.39 18.34
CA PRO A 95 15.66 14.69 18.81
C PRO A 95 14.26 14.65 19.43
N PHE A 96 13.48 13.59 19.19
CA PHE A 96 12.13 13.43 19.71
C PHE A 96 12.09 13.00 21.18
N LYS A 97 13.18 12.46 21.73
CA LYS A 97 13.25 11.92 23.11
C LYS A 97 12.69 12.87 24.17
N LYS A 98 13.02 14.16 24.07
CA LYS A 98 12.57 15.18 25.04
C LYS A 98 11.07 15.46 24.98
N TYR A 99 10.38 14.99 23.94
CA TYR A 99 8.93 15.13 23.74
C TYR A 99 8.16 13.86 24.10
N ARG A 100 8.76 12.90 24.82
CA ARG A 100 8.13 11.63 25.19
C ARG A 100 6.73 11.76 25.81
N GLU A 101 6.53 12.77 26.66
CA GLU A 101 5.25 13.00 27.32
C GLU A 101 4.17 13.47 26.33
N VAL A 102 4.55 14.20 25.28
CA VAL A 102 3.66 14.64 24.20
C VAL A 102 3.10 13.45 23.40
N TYR A 103 3.88 12.38 23.26
CA TYR A 103 3.51 11.20 22.45
C TYR A 103 3.00 10.01 23.27
N LYS A 104 2.80 10.16 24.58
CA LYS A 104 2.47 9.03 25.47
C LYS A 104 1.20 8.25 25.08
N SER A 105 0.27 8.91 24.38
CA SER A 105 -0.99 8.32 23.89
C SER A 105 -0.99 7.99 22.39
N ALA A 106 0.04 8.38 21.65
CA ALA A 106 0.07 8.30 20.19
C ALA A 106 -0.12 6.86 19.70
N TRP A 107 0.54 5.90 20.35
CA TRP A 107 0.39 4.47 20.06
C TRP A 107 -1.06 3.98 20.26
N ARG A 108 -1.78 4.48 21.27
CA ARG A 108 -3.19 4.16 21.51
C ARG A 108 -4.07 4.67 20.37
N TRP A 109 -3.85 5.90 19.91
CA TRP A 109 -4.58 6.46 18.77
C TRP A 109 -4.28 5.73 17.46
N PHE A 110 -3.03 5.34 17.24
CA PHE A 110 -2.65 4.51 16.11
C PHE A 110 -3.39 3.17 16.10
N LEU A 111 -3.43 2.46 17.24
CA LEU A 111 -4.21 1.23 17.38
C LEU A 111 -5.72 1.47 17.23
N HIS A 112 -6.22 2.61 17.70
CA HIS A 112 -7.62 2.99 17.51
C HIS A 112 -7.98 3.13 16.03
N MET A 113 -7.13 3.75 15.20
CA MET A 113 -7.36 3.82 13.75
C MET A 113 -7.33 2.44 13.08
N ILE A 114 -6.44 1.55 13.53
CA ILE A 114 -6.44 0.15 13.06
C ILE A 114 -7.75 -0.54 13.41
N HIS A 115 -8.28 -0.30 14.61
CA HIS A 115 -9.56 -0.82 15.05
C HIS A 115 -10.73 -0.27 14.23
N LEU A 116 -10.79 1.04 14.00
CA LEU A 116 -11.81 1.66 13.13
C LEU A 116 -11.78 1.06 11.73
N ALA A 117 -10.59 0.92 11.13
CA ALA A 117 -10.44 0.27 9.83
C ALA A 117 -11.04 -1.15 9.83
N ALA A 118 -10.85 -1.93 10.91
CA ALA A 118 -11.42 -3.28 11.01
C ALA A 118 -12.96 -3.27 11.03
N GLN A 119 -13.60 -2.34 11.73
CA GLN A 119 -15.08 -2.22 11.78
C GLN A 119 -15.70 -2.05 10.39
N TYR A 120 -14.96 -1.38 9.48
CA TYR A 120 -15.41 -1.12 8.12
C TYR A 120 -14.81 -2.05 7.06
N LYS A 121 -14.27 -3.20 7.49
CA LYS A 121 -13.63 -4.21 6.62
C LYS A 121 -12.49 -3.63 5.77
N MET A 122 -11.72 -2.70 6.31
CA MET A 122 -10.58 -2.06 5.67
C MET A 122 -9.25 -2.65 6.16
N GLY A 123 -8.30 -2.79 5.24
CA GLY A 123 -6.94 -3.19 5.54
C GLY A 123 -6.07 -1.98 5.89
N VAL A 124 -5.06 -2.16 6.74
CA VAL A 124 -4.10 -1.12 7.12
C VAL A 124 -2.70 -1.52 6.69
N LEU A 125 -2.12 -0.76 5.75
CA LEU A 125 -0.70 -0.81 5.46
C LEU A 125 -0.01 0.18 6.41
N VAL A 126 0.86 -0.33 7.28
CA VAL A 126 1.62 0.51 8.20
C VAL A 126 2.92 0.90 7.55
N ASP A 127 3.23 2.19 7.55
CA ASP A 127 4.36 2.73 6.82
C ASP A 127 5.30 3.49 7.75
N LEU A 128 6.53 2.98 7.91
CA LEU A 128 7.56 3.69 8.66
C LEU A 128 8.06 4.87 7.82
N HIS A 129 7.47 6.03 8.08
CA HIS A 129 7.60 7.20 7.22
C HIS A 129 8.73 8.14 7.65
N GLY A 130 9.14 8.06 8.93
CA GLY A 130 10.29 8.79 9.45
C GLY A 130 11.20 7.89 10.26
N ALA A 131 12.48 7.81 9.91
CA ALA A 131 13.51 7.07 10.64
C ALA A 131 14.46 7.99 11.41
N PRO A 132 15.14 7.49 12.46
CA PRO A 132 16.25 8.19 13.11
C PRO A 132 17.25 8.73 12.09
N GLY A 133 17.61 10.00 12.24
CA GLY A 133 18.53 10.70 11.35
C GLY A 133 17.95 11.19 10.02
N GLY A 134 16.70 10.88 9.68
CA GLY A 134 16.08 11.28 8.42
C GLY A 134 16.65 10.50 7.23
N GLN A 135 15.80 9.72 6.58
CA GLN A 135 16.19 8.87 5.46
C GLN A 135 16.27 9.61 4.13
N ASN A 136 15.72 10.82 4.04
CA ASN A 136 15.72 11.68 2.86
C ASN A 136 15.82 13.16 3.31
N PRO A 137 16.08 14.11 2.40
CA PRO A 137 16.24 15.52 2.77
C PRO A 137 14.90 16.27 2.93
N LEU A 138 13.77 15.57 2.81
CA LEU A 138 12.44 16.17 2.78
C LEU A 138 11.86 16.22 4.21
N SER A 139 11.06 17.25 4.50
CA SER A 139 10.55 17.53 5.85
C SER A 139 9.58 16.47 6.36
N HIS A 140 8.89 15.78 5.46
CA HIS A 140 7.98 14.67 5.77
C HIS A 140 8.68 13.46 6.42
N SER A 141 10.01 13.40 6.51
CA SER A 141 10.74 12.43 7.34
C SER A 141 10.72 12.76 8.85
N GLY A 142 10.10 13.88 9.22
CA GLY A 142 9.95 14.35 10.61
C GLY A 142 10.92 15.46 11.00
N THR A 143 11.91 15.78 10.15
CA THR A 143 12.87 16.87 10.42
C THR A 143 13.11 17.73 9.20
N SER A 144 13.26 19.04 9.38
CA SER A 144 13.73 20.00 8.37
C SER A 144 15.25 20.15 8.34
N SER A 145 16.00 19.11 8.76
CA SER A 145 17.47 19.18 8.75
C SER A 145 18.05 19.21 7.33
N HIS A 146 17.26 18.76 6.35
CA HIS A 146 17.63 18.59 4.94
C HIS A 146 18.91 17.76 4.72
N ARG A 147 19.29 16.96 5.72
CA ARG A 147 20.48 16.11 5.71
C ARG A 147 20.05 14.66 5.92
N VAL A 148 20.59 13.77 5.11
CA VAL A 148 20.39 12.33 5.28
C VAL A 148 21.41 11.79 6.28
N GLN A 149 20.97 11.56 7.53
CA GLN A 149 21.81 10.96 8.58
C GLN A 149 21.43 9.50 8.85
N PHE A 150 20.37 8.98 8.23
CA PHE A 150 19.94 7.59 8.39
C PHE A 150 21.08 6.57 8.19
N TYR A 151 21.99 6.82 7.25
CA TYR A 151 23.15 5.96 6.94
C TYR A 151 24.39 6.21 7.83
N LYS A 152 24.24 6.94 8.94
CA LYS A 152 25.34 7.31 9.84
C LYS A 152 25.06 6.82 11.26
N GLY A 153 26.14 6.45 11.97
CA GLY A 153 26.06 5.95 13.35
C GLY A 153 25.09 4.77 13.48
N ASP A 154 24.34 4.75 14.57
CA ASP A 154 23.45 3.62 14.93
C ASP A 154 22.01 3.82 14.42
N ASN A 155 21.77 4.78 13.52
CA ASN A 155 20.42 5.11 13.05
C ASN A 155 19.73 3.94 12.35
N GLN A 156 20.46 3.16 11.54
CA GLN A 156 19.91 1.96 10.90
C GLN A 156 19.57 0.88 11.95
N GLU A 157 20.41 0.70 12.97
CA GLU A 157 20.16 -0.26 14.05
C GLU A 157 18.91 0.11 14.86
N HIS A 158 18.74 1.39 15.22
CA HIS A 158 17.52 1.86 15.88
C HIS A 158 16.27 1.68 15.01
N THR A 159 16.40 1.90 13.70
CA THR A 159 15.29 1.66 12.75
C THR A 159 14.92 0.17 12.70
N LEU A 160 15.90 -0.73 12.73
CA LEU A 160 15.66 -2.17 12.83
C LEU A 160 14.90 -2.52 14.13
N LYS A 161 15.29 -1.96 15.29
CA LYS A 161 14.57 -2.16 16.56
C LYS A 161 13.11 -1.70 16.48
N VAL A 162 12.85 -0.56 15.84
CA VAL A 162 11.49 -0.06 15.58
C VAL A 162 10.69 -1.05 14.71
N LEU A 163 11.27 -1.54 13.63
CA LEU A 163 10.62 -2.52 12.74
C LEU A 163 10.33 -3.86 13.44
N GLN A 164 11.21 -4.30 14.34
CA GLN A 164 10.98 -5.49 15.17
C GLN A 164 9.78 -5.29 16.11
N LYS A 165 9.70 -4.15 16.80
CA LYS A 165 8.58 -3.80 17.69
C LYS A 165 7.26 -3.73 16.92
N LEU A 166 7.25 -3.04 15.77
CA LEU A 166 6.09 -2.95 14.88
C LEU A 166 5.64 -4.34 14.43
N THR A 167 6.57 -5.18 13.98
CA THR A 167 6.24 -6.54 13.51
C THR A 167 5.62 -7.37 14.62
N THR A 168 6.23 -7.38 15.81
CA THR A 168 5.76 -8.15 16.96
C THR A 168 4.34 -7.74 17.36
N ALA A 169 4.08 -6.43 17.39
CA ALA A 169 2.78 -5.90 17.80
C ALA A 169 1.69 -6.07 16.74
N LEU A 170 2.03 -5.96 15.45
CA LEU A 170 1.05 -5.77 14.38
C LEU A 170 0.84 -7.02 13.51
N ALA A 171 1.80 -7.93 13.41
CA ALA A 171 1.64 -9.15 12.62
C ALA A 171 0.45 -10.03 13.06
N PRO A 172 0.08 -10.12 14.35
CA PRO A 172 -1.12 -10.84 14.79
C PRO A 172 -2.45 -10.16 14.42
N ILE A 173 -2.44 -8.88 14.04
CA ILE A 173 -3.66 -8.13 13.76
C ILE A 173 -4.14 -8.43 12.33
N ASN A 174 -5.33 -9.01 12.21
CA ASN A 174 -5.85 -9.56 10.95
C ASN A 174 -5.98 -8.55 9.82
N ASN A 175 -6.40 -7.31 10.11
CA ASN A 175 -6.55 -6.26 9.12
C ASN A 175 -5.27 -5.45 8.89
N VAL A 176 -4.17 -5.71 9.60
CA VAL A 176 -2.86 -5.20 9.20
C VAL A 176 -2.37 -6.02 8.00
N ILE A 177 -2.29 -5.35 6.86
CA ILE A 177 -2.03 -5.97 5.55
C ILE A 177 -0.57 -5.93 5.13
N GLY A 178 0.28 -5.22 5.86
CA GLY A 178 1.71 -5.20 5.63
C GLY A 178 2.42 -4.13 6.42
N LEU A 179 3.74 -4.18 6.33
CA LEU A 179 4.66 -3.20 6.91
C LEU A 179 5.58 -2.68 5.79
N SER A 180 5.52 -1.38 5.50
CA SER A 180 6.52 -0.69 4.69
C SER A 180 7.72 -0.37 5.56
N LEU A 181 8.88 -0.89 5.17
CA LEU A 181 10.10 -0.86 5.99
C LEU A 181 10.64 0.56 6.16
N LEU A 182 10.55 1.37 5.11
CA LEU A 182 11.01 2.74 5.13
C LEU A 182 10.47 3.51 3.92
N ASN A 183 9.80 4.63 4.17
CA ASN A 183 9.31 5.50 3.10
C ASN A 183 10.43 6.30 2.44
N GLU A 184 10.51 6.24 1.11
CA GLU A 184 11.36 7.09 0.26
C GLU A 184 12.77 7.38 0.79
N PRO A 185 13.57 6.39 1.23
CA PRO A 185 14.96 6.66 1.59
C PRO A 185 15.74 7.18 0.38
N MET A 186 16.72 8.05 0.61
CA MET A 186 17.67 8.43 -0.45
C MET A 186 18.42 7.18 -0.89
N ASP A 187 18.59 6.98 -2.20
CA ASP A 187 19.37 5.85 -2.69
C ASP A 187 20.84 5.97 -2.25
N ASP A 188 21.33 4.96 -1.55
CA ASP A 188 22.67 4.86 -0.98
C ASP A 188 23.15 3.40 -1.11
N ALA A 189 24.47 3.20 -1.18
CA ALA A 189 25.07 1.87 -1.28
C ALA A 189 24.71 0.96 -0.09
N LEU A 190 24.38 1.52 1.07
CA LEU A 190 24.00 0.78 2.28
C LEU A 190 22.53 0.34 2.29
N LEU A 191 21.68 0.92 1.44
CA LEU A 191 20.23 0.67 1.45
C LEU A 191 19.85 -0.79 1.12
N PRO A 192 20.44 -1.47 0.12
CA PRO A 192 20.16 -2.89 -0.13
C PRO A 192 20.43 -3.78 1.10
N ASN A 193 21.56 -3.55 1.79
CA ASN A 193 21.92 -4.31 2.99
C ASN A 193 20.97 -4.02 4.16
N PHE A 194 20.49 -2.77 4.29
CA PHE A 194 19.45 -2.43 5.25
C PHE A 194 18.15 -3.18 4.96
N TYR A 195 17.65 -3.18 3.71
CA TYR A 195 16.44 -3.92 3.36
C TYR A 195 16.58 -5.42 3.59
N LEU A 196 17.74 -6.01 3.29
CA LEU A 196 17.99 -7.43 3.59
C LEU A 196 17.96 -7.71 5.09
N SER A 197 18.63 -6.87 5.90
CA SER A 197 18.65 -6.99 7.36
C SER A 197 17.25 -6.84 7.96
N ALA A 198 16.51 -5.82 7.52
CA ALA A 198 15.12 -5.58 7.93
C ALA A 198 14.21 -6.75 7.53
N TYR A 199 14.37 -7.30 6.33
CA TYR A 199 13.62 -8.48 5.89
C TYR A 199 13.85 -9.67 6.83
N HIS A 200 15.10 -10.01 7.13
CA HIS A 200 15.41 -11.13 8.03
C HIS A 200 14.85 -10.89 9.43
N LEU A 201 15.00 -9.67 9.96
CA LEU A 201 14.48 -9.31 11.26
C LEU A 201 12.95 -9.46 11.34
N VAL A 202 12.22 -8.93 10.36
CA VAL A 202 10.75 -9.04 10.30
C VAL A 202 10.32 -10.51 10.19
N ARG A 203 11.04 -11.33 9.40
CA ARG A 203 10.75 -12.75 9.26
C ARG A 203 11.08 -13.56 10.52
N GLN A 204 12.04 -13.12 11.33
CA GLN A 204 12.39 -13.75 12.61
C GLN A 204 11.46 -13.30 13.74
N ALA A 205 10.95 -12.06 13.70
CA ALA A 205 10.12 -11.50 14.76
C ALA A 205 8.69 -12.10 14.83
N SER A 206 8.24 -12.79 13.78
CA SER A 206 6.89 -13.37 13.72
C SER A 206 6.81 -14.53 12.74
N GLU A 207 6.17 -15.63 13.17
CA GLU A 207 5.82 -16.76 12.29
C GLU A 207 4.73 -16.40 11.26
N ILE A 208 3.91 -15.40 11.58
CA ILE A 208 2.91 -14.88 10.65
C ILE A 208 3.64 -14.19 9.51
N MET A 209 3.41 -14.66 8.29
CA MET A 209 3.98 -14.11 7.06
C MET A 209 3.31 -12.77 6.71
N LEU A 210 3.69 -11.72 7.44
CA LEU A 210 3.27 -10.35 7.19
C LEU A 210 3.93 -9.84 5.89
N PRO A 211 3.16 -9.27 4.94
CA PRO A 211 3.72 -8.71 3.72
C PRO A 211 4.67 -7.55 4.03
N ILE A 212 5.85 -7.56 3.40
CA ILE A 212 6.87 -6.50 3.56
C ILE A 212 6.83 -5.62 2.32
N TYR A 213 6.73 -4.31 2.50
CA TYR A 213 6.78 -3.35 1.41
C TYR A 213 8.14 -2.63 1.45
N ILE A 214 8.77 -2.47 0.29
CA ILE A 214 10.01 -1.70 0.15
C ILE A 214 9.84 -0.61 -0.91
N SER A 215 10.22 0.61 -0.56
CA SER A 215 10.26 1.72 -1.52
C SER A 215 11.34 1.45 -2.58
N ASP A 216 10.97 1.59 -3.85
CA ASP A 216 11.88 1.47 -4.98
C ASP A 216 12.81 2.68 -5.16
N VAL A 217 12.50 3.78 -4.47
CA VAL A 217 13.20 5.07 -4.50
C VAL A 217 13.49 5.60 -5.91
N GLY A 218 12.63 5.26 -6.88
CA GLY A 218 12.78 5.61 -8.29
C GLY A 218 13.69 4.69 -9.11
N HIS A 219 14.17 3.59 -8.53
CA HIS A 219 15.10 2.64 -9.14
C HIS A 219 14.55 1.21 -9.13
N ARG A 220 13.32 1.00 -9.64
CA ARG A 220 12.61 -0.31 -9.63
C ARG A 220 13.50 -1.52 -9.97
N ARG A 221 14.18 -1.48 -11.12
CA ARG A 221 15.06 -2.56 -11.59
C ARG A 221 16.05 -3.01 -10.51
N LYS A 222 16.75 -2.05 -9.88
CA LYS A 222 17.75 -2.30 -8.84
C LYS A 222 17.15 -3.05 -7.65
N TYR A 223 16.00 -2.61 -7.15
CA TYR A 223 15.39 -3.23 -5.97
C TYR A 223 14.63 -4.51 -6.28
N MET A 224 14.12 -4.68 -7.49
CA MET A 224 13.65 -5.98 -7.98
C MET A 224 14.80 -6.99 -8.00
N ASP A 225 15.97 -6.60 -8.50
CA ASP A 225 17.16 -7.47 -8.52
C ASP A 225 17.59 -7.83 -7.08
N VAL A 226 17.58 -6.87 -6.14
CA VAL A 226 17.83 -7.15 -4.70
C VAL A 226 16.86 -8.19 -4.15
N ILE A 227 15.56 -8.04 -4.39
CA ILE A 227 14.54 -9.00 -3.93
C ILE A 227 14.79 -10.39 -4.52
N GLN A 228 15.02 -10.47 -5.84
CA GLN A 228 15.12 -11.72 -6.58
C GLN A 228 16.42 -12.47 -6.24
N GLN A 229 17.56 -11.78 -6.22
CA GLN A 229 18.87 -12.37 -5.93
C GLN A 229 18.97 -12.91 -4.50
N ASN A 230 18.26 -12.27 -3.55
CA ASN A 230 18.22 -12.71 -2.16
C ASN A 230 17.03 -13.62 -1.84
N HIS A 231 16.24 -14.02 -2.84
CA HIS A 231 15.07 -14.90 -2.70
C HIS A 231 14.08 -14.43 -1.62
N MET A 232 13.90 -13.10 -1.50
CA MET A 232 13.06 -12.52 -0.46
C MET A 232 11.57 -12.82 -0.75
N LYS A 233 10.92 -13.54 0.18
CA LYS A 233 9.55 -14.05 0.00
C LYS A 233 8.52 -13.05 0.49
N PHE A 234 7.43 -12.90 -0.26
CA PHE A 234 6.32 -11.98 0.02
C PHE A 234 6.78 -10.53 0.32
N VAL A 235 7.67 -10.04 -0.54
CA VAL A 235 8.09 -8.63 -0.57
C VAL A 235 7.41 -7.94 -1.74
N ILE A 236 6.80 -6.80 -1.48
CA ILE A 236 6.09 -5.95 -2.43
C ILE A 236 6.95 -4.75 -2.73
N LEU A 237 7.17 -4.49 -4.01
CA LEU A 237 7.81 -3.26 -4.46
C LEU A 237 6.80 -2.12 -4.41
N ASP A 238 7.16 -1.04 -3.74
CA ASP A 238 6.37 0.18 -3.60
C ASP A 238 6.91 1.29 -4.50
N THR A 239 6.08 1.70 -5.46
CA THR A 239 6.41 2.70 -6.48
C THR A 239 5.55 3.93 -6.31
N HIS A 240 6.19 5.10 -6.25
CA HIS A 240 5.52 6.38 -6.06
C HIS A 240 5.54 7.22 -7.33
N PHE A 241 4.40 7.85 -7.63
CA PHE A 241 4.25 8.87 -8.68
C PHE A 241 4.79 8.46 -10.06
N PRO A 242 4.55 7.23 -10.56
CA PRO A 242 5.23 6.73 -11.76
C PRO A 242 4.97 7.61 -13.01
N LEU A 243 3.79 8.24 -13.11
CA LEU A 243 3.45 9.10 -14.25
C LEU A 243 3.81 10.59 -14.03
N THR A 244 4.23 10.99 -12.83
CA THR A 244 4.55 12.39 -12.51
C THR A 244 5.99 12.58 -12.02
N ARG A 245 6.79 11.53 -11.87
CA ARG A 245 8.17 11.67 -11.37
C ARG A 245 9.13 12.33 -12.36
N ASN A 246 8.84 12.26 -13.66
CA ASN A 246 9.60 12.94 -14.71
C ASN A 246 8.82 14.15 -15.25
N VAL A 247 9.28 15.36 -14.90
CA VAL A 247 8.60 16.66 -15.17
C VAL A 247 8.50 17.00 -16.67
N ASN A 248 9.19 16.26 -17.56
CA ASN A 248 9.36 16.61 -18.97
C ASN A 248 8.60 15.73 -19.97
N THR A 249 7.60 14.97 -19.56
CA THR A 249 7.10 13.88 -20.40
C THR A 249 5.73 14.10 -21.04
N LYS A 250 5.75 14.16 -22.38
CA LYS A 250 4.57 14.09 -23.27
C LYS A 250 3.86 12.73 -23.13
N GLU A 251 2.63 12.60 -23.64
CA GLU A 251 1.81 11.37 -23.65
C GLU A 251 2.58 10.07 -24.00
N ARG A 252 3.57 10.14 -24.89
CA ARG A 252 4.44 9.01 -25.27
C ARG A 252 5.17 8.36 -24.09
N ALA A 253 5.54 9.13 -23.06
CA ALA A 253 6.21 8.55 -21.89
C ALA A 253 5.24 7.80 -20.97
N HIS A 254 3.95 8.14 -20.97
CA HIS A 254 2.97 7.38 -20.18
C HIS A 254 2.80 5.98 -20.77
N GLN A 255 2.83 5.86 -22.10
CA GLN A 255 2.81 4.55 -22.77
C GLN A 255 4.06 3.73 -22.44
N THR A 256 5.24 4.37 -22.41
CA THR A 256 6.48 3.71 -22.00
C THR A 256 6.41 3.26 -20.53
N GLU A 257 5.97 4.13 -19.62
CA GLU A 257 5.86 3.79 -18.21
C GLU A 257 4.80 2.72 -17.94
N GLU A 258 3.67 2.75 -18.65
CA GLU A 258 2.67 1.67 -18.59
C GLU A 258 3.29 0.31 -18.98
N GLN A 259 4.08 0.27 -20.06
CA GLN A 259 4.73 -0.96 -20.53
C GLN A 259 5.76 -1.46 -19.51
N GLU A 260 6.59 -0.58 -18.97
CA GLU A 260 7.58 -0.96 -17.94
C GLU A 260 6.89 -1.41 -16.66
N LEU A 261 5.85 -0.72 -16.17
CA LEU A 261 5.10 -1.17 -15.00
C LEU A 261 4.44 -2.54 -15.22
N LYS A 262 3.88 -2.81 -16.40
CA LYS A 262 3.30 -4.13 -16.73
C LYS A 262 4.37 -5.22 -16.72
N LYS A 263 5.55 -4.93 -17.27
CA LYS A 263 6.70 -5.86 -17.28
C LYS A 263 7.21 -6.11 -15.86
N ASP A 264 7.38 -5.06 -15.06
CA ASP A 264 7.84 -5.14 -13.68
C ASP A 264 6.84 -5.92 -12.81
N TYR A 265 5.53 -5.68 -12.99
CA TYR A 265 4.47 -6.43 -12.31
C TYR A 265 4.53 -7.93 -12.60
N VAL A 266 4.77 -8.32 -13.86
CA VAL A 266 4.95 -9.73 -14.25
C VAL A 266 6.24 -10.30 -13.66
N GLN A 267 7.36 -9.58 -13.76
CA GLN A 267 8.67 -10.01 -13.23
C GLN A 267 8.64 -10.19 -11.70
N MET A 268 7.82 -9.40 -11.00
CA MET A 268 7.61 -9.48 -9.55
C MET A 268 6.49 -10.43 -9.14
N HIS A 269 5.96 -11.25 -10.05
CA HIS A 269 4.85 -12.19 -9.79
C HIS A 269 3.62 -11.51 -9.15
N GLY A 270 3.37 -10.26 -9.55
CA GLY A 270 2.29 -9.43 -9.06
C GLY A 270 2.57 -8.67 -7.75
N ASN A 271 3.77 -8.78 -7.18
CA ASN A 271 4.14 -8.08 -5.93
C ASN A 271 4.64 -6.66 -6.21
N LEU A 272 3.79 -5.83 -6.81
CA LEU A 272 4.03 -4.41 -7.04
C LEU A 272 2.78 -3.60 -6.69
N ILE A 273 2.97 -2.49 -6.00
CA ILE A 273 1.91 -1.55 -5.59
C ILE A 273 2.28 -0.13 -6.05
N ILE A 274 1.28 0.71 -6.29
CA ILE A 274 1.49 2.15 -6.42
C ILE A 274 1.15 2.81 -5.08
N GLY A 275 2.12 2.99 -4.17
CA GLY A 275 1.87 3.48 -2.81
C GLY A 275 1.54 4.96 -2.70
N GLU A 276 1.90 5.76 -3.70
CA GLU A 276 1.56 7.18 -3.75
C GLU A 276 1.31 7.63 -5.19
N TRP A 277 0.16 8.28 -5.41
CA TRP A 277 -0.20 9.00 -6.63
C TRP A 277 -1.28 10.03 -6.30
N SER A 278 -1.43 11.09 -7.11
CA SER A 278 -2.43 12.15 -6.87
C SER A 278 -3.13 12.56 -8.16
N ALA A 279 -4.15 13.41 -8.05
CA ALA A 279 -4.84 13.98 -9.21
C ALA A 279 -4.15 15.24 -9.76
N ILE A 280 -2.94 15.55 -9.28
CA ILE A 280 -2.20 16.75 -9.68
C ILE A 280 -1.49 16.43 -11.01
N PRO A 281 -1.92 17.07 -12.11
CA PRO A 281 -1.38 16.79 -13.42
C PRO A 281 0.05 17.32 -13.55
N GLN A 282 0.85 16.64 -14.36
CA GLN A 282 2.06 17.24 -14.94
C GLN A 282 1.69 18.32 -15.97
N GLU A 283 2.66 19.21 -16.26
CA GLU A 283 2.51 20.20 -17.33
C GLU A 283 2.11 19.51 -18.65
N GLY A 284 0.96 19.90 -19.22
CA GLY A 284 0.44 19.37 -20.49
C GLY A 284 -0.90 18.64 -20.40
N TYR A 285 -1.34 18.18 -19.23
CA TYR A 285 -2.71 17.70 -19.03
C TYR A 285 -3.63 18.89 -18.78
N ARG A 286 -4.55 19.16 -19.72
CA ARG A 286 -5.53 20.27 -19.59
C ARG A 286 -6.66 19.97 -18.59
N ARG A 287 -6.86 18.70 -18.20
CA ARG A 287 -7.98 18.25 -17.37
C ARG A 287 -7.53 17.18 -16.37
N GLN A 288 -7.77 17.42 -15.08
CA GLN A 288 -7.40 16.52 -13.98
C GLN A 288 -8.16 15.18 -14.03
N GLU A 289 -9.38 15.18 -14.58
CA GLU A 289 -10.22 13.98 -14.65
C GLU A 289 -9.60 12.94 -15.60
N ALA A 290 -9.26 13.37 -16.82
CA ALA A 290 -8.63 12.51 -17.82
C ALA A 290 -7.28 11.96 -17.34
N PHE A 291 -6.52 12.76 -16.59
CA PHE A 291 -5.26 12.33 -16.00
C PHE A 291 -5.48 11.25 -14.93
N SER A 292 -6.43 11.45 -14.03
CA SER A 292 -6.78 10.50 -12.98
C SER A 292 -7.34 9.18 -13.54
N GLU A 293 -8.18 9.26 -14.57
CA GLU A 293 -8.71 8.09 -15.30
C GLU A 293 -7.59 7.28 -15.94
N THR A 294 -6.63 7.93 -16.59
CA THR A 294 -5.48 7.29 -17.24
C THR A 294 -4.59 6.59 -16.21
N GLN A 295 -4.25 7.27 -15.12
CA GLN A 295 -3.49 6.70 -14.01
C GLN A 295 -4.16 5.43 -13.47
N LEU A 296 -5.45 5.51 -13.13
CA LEU A 296 -6.18 4.37 -12.59
C LEU A 296 -6.31 3.23 -13.59
N ALA A 297 -6.51 3.50 -14.88
CA ALA A 297 -6.54 2.47 -15.91
C ALA A 297 -5.22 1.70 -15.99
N ILE A 298 -4.09 2.39 -15.93
CA ILE A 298 -2.75 1.79 -15.93
C ILE A 298 -2.54 0.99 -14.63
N TYR A 299 -2.72 1.61 -13.46
CA TYR A 299 -2.44 0.99 -12.17
C TYR A 299 -3.33 -0.24 -11.91
N THR A 300 -4.57 -0.22 -12.39
CA THR A 300 -5.50 -1.37 -12.36
C THR A 300 -5.00 -2.56 -13.19
N GLN A 301 -4.09 -2.37 -14.14
CA GLN A 301 -3.55 -3.46 -14.96
C GLN A 301 -2.11 -3.84 -14.58
N SER A 302 -1.38 -2.92 -13.95
CA SER A 302 0.06 -3.07 -13.68
C SER A 302 0.42 -3.13 -12.20
N SER A 303 -0.54 -3.27 -11.29
CA SER A 303 -0.25 -3.38 -9.85
C SER A 303 -1.26 -4.26 -9.11
N ALA A 304 -0.90 -4.73 -7.92
CA ALA A 304 -1.81 -5.39 -7.00
C ALA A 304 -2.73 -4.41 -6.26
N GLY A 305 -2.57 -3.11 -6.50
CA GLY A 305 -3.34 -2.07 -5.84
C GLY A 305 -2.63 -0.72 -5.83
N HIS A 306 -3.30 0.29 -5.30
CA HIS A 306 -2.80 1.65 -5.27
C HIS A 306 -3.30 2.42 -4.04
N TYR A 307 -2.57 3.46 -3.65
CA TYR A 307 -2.97 4.37 -2.58
C TYR A 307 -2.87 5.82 -3.05
N PHE A 308 -4.01 6.52 -3.04
CA PHE A 308 -4.03 7.94 -3.38
C PHE A 308 -3.36 8.74 -2.27
N TRP A 309 -2.39 9.58 -2.61
CA TRP A 309 -1.79 10.57 -1.73
C TRP A 309 -2.47 11.93 -1.97
N ASN A 310 -3.31 12.43 -1.07
CA ASN A 310 -3.64 12.00 0.29
C ASN A 310 -5.16 11.94 0.52
N TYR A 311 -5.63 11.32 1.61
CA TYR A 311 -7.06 11.30 1.94
C TYR A 311 -7.64 12.71 2.03
N ARG A 312 -6.97 13.59 2.78
CA ARG A 312 -7.35 14.98 2.96
C ARG A 312 -6.14 15.89 3.08
N THR A 313 -6.34 17.18 2.79
CA THR A 313 -5.34 18.24 3.00
C THR A 313 -5.84 19.22 4.05
N SER A 314 -5.05 20.26 4.32
CA SER A 314 -5.39 21.29 5.30
C SER A 314 -6.66 22.07 4.95
N ASP A 315 -6.96 22.22 3.66
CA ASP A 315 -8.08 22.99 3.11
C ASP A 315 -8.99 22.18 2.17
N ASP A 316 -8.62 20.94 1.83
CA ASP A 316 -9.29 20.10 0.83
C ASP A 316 -9.62 20.86 -0.47
N ALA A 317 -8.66 21.64 -0.99
CA ALA A 317 -8.89 22.57 -2.10
C ALA A 317 -8.28 22.16 -3.45
N ASP A 318 -7.48 21.10 -3.51
CA ASP A 318 -6.75 20.73 -4.72
C ASP A 318 -6.63 19.23 -4.97
N GLY A 319 -5.92 18.87 -6.06
CA GLY A 319 -5.70 17.51 -6.51
C GLY A 319 -4.90 16.60 -5.57
N TRP A 320 -4.38 17.13 -4.45
CA TRP A 320 -3.76 16.33 -3.39
C TRP A 320 -4.79 15.81 -2.38
N SER A 321 -6.02 16.34 -2.37
CA SER A 321 -7.09 15.84 -1.50
C SER A 321 -7.98 14.86 -2.24
N PHE A 322 -7.99 13.60 -1.78
CA PHE A 322 -8.93 12.59 -2.28
C PHE A 322 -10.38 13.05 -2.07
N LEU A 323 -10.68 13.65 -0.92
CA LEU A 323 -12.01 14.19 -0.62
C LEU A 323 -12.44 15.25 -1.65
N TYR A 324 -11.55 16.21 -1.95
CA TYR A 324 -11.79 17.21 -2.98
C TYR A 324 -12.05 16.56 -4.33
N CYS A 325 -11.16 15.64 -4.73
CA CYS A 325 -11.22 15.04 -6.06
C CYS A 325 -12.45 14.15 -6.23
N HIS A 326 -12.86 13.43 -5.19
CA HIS A 326 -14.08 12.62 -5.22
C HIS A 326 -15.34 13.51 -5.28
N LYS A 327 -15.44 14.54 -4.42
CA LYS A 327 -16.59 15.46 -4.40
C LYS A 327 -16.77 16.21 -5.72
N ASN A 328 -15.67 16.58 -6.37
CA ASN A 328 -15.68 17.32 -7.63
C ASN A 328 -15.64 16.43 -8.88
N ARG A 329 -15.81 15.10 -8.74
CA ARG A 329 -15.83 14.13 -9.85
C ARG A 329 -14.55 14.13 -10.70
N ILE A 330 -13.42 14.48 -10.08
CA ILE A 330 -12.09 14.40 -10.67
C ILE A 330 -11.60 12.95 -10.67
N LEU A 331 -11.98 12.20 -9.65
CA LEU A 331 -11.80 10.76 -9.62
C LEU A 331 -12.98 10.07 -10.32
N PRO A 332 -12.74 8.95 -11.01
CA PRO A 332 -13.81 8.18 -11.65
C PRO A 332 -14.89 7.77 -10.64
N ALA A 333 -16.15 7.89 -11.05
CA ALA A 333 -17.32 7.53 -10.21
C ALA A 333 -17.28 6.07 -9.73
N VAL A 334 -16.70 5.19 -10.55
CA VAL A 334 -16.32 3.84 -10.17
C VAL A 334 -14.81 3.78 -10.15
N PHE A 335 -14.23 3.78 -8.95
CA PHE A 335 -12.84 3.38 -8.80
C PHE A 335 -12.69 1.99 -9.42
N LYS A 336 -11.90 1.84 -10.49
CA LYS A 336 -11.69 0.53 -11.13
C LYS A 336 -11.05 -0.42 -10.10
N GLY A 337 -11.84 -1.37 -9.58
CA GLY A 337 -11.45 -2.27 -8.50
C GLY A 337 -12.01 -1.94 -7.11
N GLY A 338 -12.82 -0.88 -6.99
CA GLY A 338 -13.55 -0.51 -5.77
C GLY A 338 -14.86 -1.30 -5.58
N LYS A 339 -15.68 -0.85 -4.62
CA LYS A 339 -16.89 -1.53 -4.16
C LYS A 339 -17.92 -1.68 -5.26
N MET A 340 -18.12 -2.94 -5.66
CA MET A 340 -19.18 -3.33 -6.56
C MET A 340 -20.54 -3.27 -5.85
N THR A 341 -21.61 -2.91 -6.57
CA THR A 341 -22.97 -3.02 -6.01
C THR A 341 -23.29 -4.49 -5.73
N THR A 342 -24.18 -4.76 -4.78
CA THR A 342 -24.60 -6.14 -4.47
C THR A 342 -25.16 -6.86 -5.71
N ALA A 343 -25.90 -6.14 -6.55
CA ALA A 343 -26.41 -6.68 -7.82
C ALA A 343 -25.26 -7.04 -8.78
N CYS A 344 -24.24 -6.19 -8.90
CA CYS A 344 -23.07 -6.49 -9.75
C CYS A 344 -22.27 -7.67 -9.22
N VAL A 345 -22.09 -7.78 -7.90
CA VAL A 345 -21.39 -8.90 -7.25
C VAL A 345 -22.12 -10.21 -7.53
N GLU A 346 -23.42 -10.25 -7.31
CA GLU A 346 -24.21 -11.48 -7.51
C GLU A 346 -24.30 -11.83 -8.99
N GLY A 347 -24.49 -10.85 -9.88
CA GLY A 347 -24.47 -11.07 -11.34
C GLY A 347 -23.15 -11.65 -11.84
N ALA A 348 -22.02 -11.03 -11.46
CA ALA A 348 -20.69 -11.53 -11.81
C ALA A 348 -20.41 -12.92 -11.20
N TYR A 349 -20.87 -13.18 -9.97
CA TYR A 349 -20.76 -14.49 -9.33
C TYR A 349 -21.53 -15.58 -10.06
N LEU A 350 -22.79 -15.32 -10.42
CA LEU A 350 -23.64 -16.27 -11.16
C LEU A 350 -23.08 -16.52 -12.56
N LEU A 351 -22.63 -15.47 -13.25
CA LEU A 351 -21.99 -15.59 -14.55
C LEU A 351 -20.74 -16.49 -14.47
N ALA A 352 -19.85 -16.21 -13.52
CA ALA A 352 -18.64 -17.00 -13.32
C ALA A 352 -18.98 -18.47 -12.99
N LYS A 353 -19.92 -18.71 -12.07
CA LYS A 353 -20.37 -20.07 -11.72
C LYS A 353 -20.92 -20.82 -12.94
N SER A 354 -21.70 -20.15 -13.80
CA SER A 354 -22.26 -20.76 -15.01
C SER A 354 -21.20 -21.14 -16.06
N ARG A 355 -20.08 -20.40 -16.11
CA ARG A 355 -18.98 -20.61 -17.08
C ARG A 355 -17.85 -21.48 -16.55
N TYR A 356 -17.92 -21.98 -15.30
CA TYR A 356 -16.85 -22.74 -14.64
C TYR A 356 -16.32 -23.90 -15.51
N GLU A 357 -17.19 -24.81 -15.95
CA GLU A 357 -16.76 -25.99 -16.72
C GLU A 357 -16.14 -25.64 -18.07
N MET A 358 -16.66 -24.59 -18.73
CA MET A 358 -16.10 -24.09 -19.99
C MET A 358 -14.66 -23.62 -19.79
N TYR A 359 -14.42 -22.76 -18.79
CA TYR A 359 -13.09 -22.25 -18.50
C TYR A 359 -12.15 -23.31 -17.97
N ARG A 360 -12.62 -24.24 -17.14
CA ARG A 360 -11.81 -25.36 -16.64
C ARG A 360 -11.28 -26.21 -17.80
N LYS A 361 -12.15 -26.58 -18.74
CA LYS A 361 -11.76 -27.36 -19.94
C LYS A 361 -10.78 -26.58 -20.82
N SER A 362 -11.09 -25.32 -21.14
CA SER A 362 -10.24 -24.48 -21.98
C SER A 362 -8.85 -24.23 -21.36
N ALA A 363 -8.81 -23.92 -20.06
CA ALA A 363 -7.56 -23.70 -19.34
C ALA A 363 -6.70 -24.97 -19.28
N HIS A 364 -7.33 -26.12 -19.00
CA HIS A 364 -6.65 -27.40 -19.01
C HIS A 364 -6.07 -27.75 -20.39
N GLN A 365 -6.85 -27.58 -21.47
CA GLN A 365 -6.37 -27.79 -22.83
C GLN A 365 -5.17 -26.90 -23.17
N HIS A 366 -5.26 -25.62 -22.82
CA HIS A 366 -4.16 -24.68 -23.03
C HIS A 366 -2.91 -25.09 -22.25
N TYR A 367 -3.02 -25.37 -20.94
CA TYR A 367 -1.87 -25.79 -20.14
C TYR A 367 -1.24 -27.08 -20.68
N SER A 368 -2.05 -28.08 -21.03
CA SER A 368 -1.58 -29.33 -21.64
C SER A 368 -0.76 -29.11 -22.92
N SER A 369 -1.02 -28.05 -23.69
CA SER A 369 -0.24 -27.70 -24.89
C SER A 369 1.09 -26.98 -24.62
N ILE A 370 1.22 -26.27 -23.49
CA ILE A 370 2.37 -25.40 -23.20
C ILE A 370 3.21 -25.88 -22.00
N ARG A 371 2.77 -26.92 -21.29
CA ARG A 371 3.44 -27.40 -20.08
C ARG A 371 4.90 -27.79 -20.37
N PRO A 372 5.82 -27.57 -19.42
CA PRO A 372 7.19 -28.08 -19.54
C PRO A 372 7.19 -29.59 -19.81
N LYS A 373 8.05 -30.02 -20.74
CA LYS A 373 8.32 -31.44 -20.99
C LYS A 373 9.44 -31.88 -20.04
N GLY A 374 9.30 -33.02 -19.38
CA GLY A 374 10.35 -33.56 -18.50
C GLY A 374 9.87 -34.05 -17.13
N HIS A 375 8.61 -33.80 -16.76
CA HIS A 375 7.96 -34.40 -15.58
C HIS A 375 6.55 -34.93 -15.91
N GLU A 376 6.09 -35.85 -15.06
CA GLU A 376 4.75 -36.43 -15.18
C GLU A 376 3.67 -35.36 -14.98
N TYR A 377 2.63 -35.40 -15.81
CA TYR A 377 1.55 -34.43 -15.71
C TYR A 377 0.58 -34.80 -14.59
N ASP A 378 0.59 -34.01 -13.51
CA ASP A 378 -0.43 -34.13 -12.47
C ASP A 378 -1.75 -33.46 -12.88
N VAL A 379 -2.56 -34.19 -13.65
CA VAL A 379 -3.89 -33.77 -14.11
C VAL A 379 -4.85 -33.51 -12.94
N ASP A 380 -4.75 -34.33 -11.90
CA ASP A 380 -5.61 -34.23 -10.72
C ASP A 380 -5.25 -32.99 -9.89
N GLY A 381 -3.96 -32.74 -9.70
CA GLY A 381 -3.44 -31.52 -9.10
C GLY A 381 -3.87 -30.28 -9.88
N TYR A 382 -3.75 -30.29 -11.21
CA TYR A 382 -4.24 -29.19 -12.05
C TYR A 382 -5.74 -28.95 -11.84
N THR A 383 -6.55 -30.01 -11.90
CA THR A 383 -8.01 -29.91 -11.76
C THR A 383 -8.40 -29.40 -10.38
N CYS A 384 -7.73 -29.89 -9.33
CA CYS A 384 -7.93 -29.47 -7.96
C CYS A 384 -7.54 -27.99 -7.76
N GLY A 385 -6.37 -27.60 -8.28
CA GLY A 385 -5.87 -26.23 -8.22
C GLY A 385 -6.79 -25.24 -8.91
N PHE A 386 -7.29 -25.60 -10.10
CA PHE A 386 -8.26 -24.78 -10.82
C PHE A 386 -9.54 -24.59 -10.01
N ARG A 387 -10.11 -25.68 -9.46
CA ARG A 387 -11.34 -25.64 -8.65
C ARG A 387 -11.17 -24.78 -7.40
N GLU A 388 -10.10 -25.00 -6.63
CA GLU A 388 -9.83 -24.23 -5.41
C GLU A 388 -9.57 -22.76 -5.73
N GLY A 389 -8.74 -22.45 -6.74
CA GLY A 389 -8.48 -21.08 -7.16
C GLY A 389 -9.74 -20.36 -7.63
N TYR A 390 -10.59 -21.02 -8.40
CA TYR A 390 -11.85 -20.45 -8.85
C TYR A 390 -12.78 -20.15 -7.67
N GLY A 391 -12.95 -21.11 -6.76
CA GLY A 391 -13.77 -20.94 -5.56
C GLY A 391 -13.26 -19.81 -4.66
N VAL A 392 -11.95 -19.72 -4.47
CA VAL A 392 -11.31 -18.64 -3.71
C VAL A 392 -11.58 -17.29 -4.37
N ALA A 393 -11.41 -17.16 -5.68
CA ALA A 393 -11.70 -15.91 -6.39
C ALA A 393 -13.16 -15.46 -6.22
N LEU A 394 -14.11 -16.40 -6.30
CA LEU A 394 -15.53 -16.10 -6.05
C LEU A 394 -15.80 -15.70 -4.60
N ASN A 395 -15.07 -16.27 -3.64
CA ASN A 395 -15.19 -15.89 -2.23
C ASN A 395 -14.69 -14.44 -1.99
N TYR A 396 -13.57 -14.05 -2.61
CA TYR A 396 -13.11 -12.65 -2.58
C TYR A 396 -14.15 -11.70 -3.16
N LEU A 397 -14.78 -12.08 -4.28
CA LEU A 397 -15.82 -11.29 -4.92
C LEU A 397 -17.05 -11.12 -4.02
N ARG A 398 -17.63 -12.21 -3.50
CA ARG A 398 -18.89 -12.14 -2.74
C ARG A 398 -18.72 -11.53 -1.35
N GLU A 399 -17.72 -11.95 -0.59
CA GLU A 399 -17.59 -11.58 0.82
C GLU A 399 -16.91 -10.21 1.01
N TYR A 400 -16.07 -9.82 0.06
CA TYR A 400 -15.22 -8.62 0.19
C TYR A 400 -15.38 -7.63 -0.96
N GLN A 401 -16.22 -7.94 -1.96
CA GLN A 401 -16.46 -7.08 -3.12
C GLN A 401 -15.15 -6.68 -3.79
N SER A 402 -14.18 -7.61 -3.81
CA SER A 402 -12.80 -7.37 -4.18
C SER A 402 -12.24 -8.50 -5.03
N ARG A 403 -11.20 -8.18 -5.80
CA ARG A 403 -10.37 -9.15 -6.50
C ARG A 403 -9.18 -9.57 -5.63
N VAL A 404 -8.48 -10.62 -6.06
CA VAL A 404 -7.19 -11.02 -5.48
C VAL A 404 -6.07 -10.18 -6.08
N GLY A 405 -5.27 -9.52 -5.23
CA GLY A 405 -4.12 -8.70 -5.62
C GLY A 405 -2.88 -9.56 -5.81
N PHE A 406 -2.36 -10.12 -4.71
CA PHE A 406 -1.14 -10.93 -4.71
C PHE A 406 -1.44 -12.40 -5.06
N LYS A 407 -1.82 -12.66 -6.31
CA LYS A 407 -2.33 -13.95 -6.80
C LYS A 407 -1.33 -15.09 -6.64
N HIS A 408 -0.08 -14.89 -7.07
CA HIS A 408 0.98 -15.89 -6.96
C HIS A 408 1.27 -16.22 -5.50
N GLN A 409 1.37 -15.20 -4.65
CA GLN A 409 1.63 -15.41 -3.23
C GLN A 409 0.50 -16.17 -2.53
N LEU A 410 -0.76 -15.87 -2.87
CA LEU A 410 -1.92 -16.60 -2.36
C LEU A 410 -1.88 -18.06 -2.81
N ALA A 411 -1.66 -18.31 -4.10
CA ALA A 411 -1.59 -19.65 -4.66
C ALA A 411 -0.47 -20.48 -4.02
N HIS A 412 0.73 -19.89 -3.87
CA HIS A 412 1.85 -20.51 -3.18
C HIS A 412 1.50 -20.89 -1.74
N GLY A 413 0.76 -20.04 -1.02
CA GLY A 413 0.25 -20.34 0.32
C GLY A 413 -0.66 -21.58 0.36
N TYR A 414 -1.53 -21.76 -0.63
CA TYR A 414 -2.39 -22.94 -0.75
C TYR A 414 -1.64 -24.20 -1.20
N ALA A 415 -0.51 -24.03 -1.91
CA ALA A 415 0.29 -25.14 -2.43
C ALA A 415 1.25 -25.75 -1.39
N LYS A 416 1.54 -25.05 -0.28
CA LYS A 416 2.60 -25.34 0.71
C LYS A 416 2.59 -26.72 1.40
N ASN A 417 1.67 -27.63 1.09
CA ASN A 417 1.56 -28.97 1.69
C ASN A 417 1.75 -30.10 0.66
N GLY A 418 2.79 -30.00 -0.17
CA GLY A 418 3.13 -31.03 -1.16
C GLY A 418 2.21 -31.06 -2.39
N LYS A 419 1.48 -29.97 -2.66
CA LYS A 419 0.71 -29.85 -3.90
C LYS A 419 1.66 -29.61 -5.09
N SER A 420 1.29 -30.12 -6.27
CA SER A 420 2.11 -30.05 -7.48
C SER A 420 2.25 -28.63 -8.04
N ILE A 421 3.23 -28.43 -8.93
CA ILE A 421 3.37 -27.19 -9.69
C ILE A 421 2.13 -26.94 -10.56
N GLU A 422 1.54 -28.00 -11.11
CA GLU A 422 0.27 -27.98 -11.83
C GLU A 422 -0.86 -27.37 -11.01
N TYR A 423 -0.97 -27.76 -9.73
CA TYR A 423 -1.97 -27.20 -8.82
C TYR A 423 -1.80 -25.69 -8.69
N GLU A 424 -0.58 -25.22 -8.40
CA GLU A 424 -0.32 -23.78 -8.19
C GLU A 424 -0.59 -22.98 -9.47
N GLN A 425 -0.14 -23.48 -10.63
CA GLN A 425 -0.39 -22.85 -11.93
C GLN A 425 -1.88 -22.77 -12.27
N ALA A 426 -2.62 -23.85 -12.05
CA ALA A 426 -4.06 -23.90 -12.29
C ALA A 426 -4.82 -22.96 -11.36
N PHE A 427 -4.40 -22.87 -10.08
CA PHE A 427 -4.96 -21.94 -9.11
C PHE A 427 -4.79 -20.50 -9.57
N ILE A 428 -3.56 -20.10 -9.93
CA ILE A 428 -3.26 -18.76 -10.44
C ILE A 428 -4.11 -18.47 -11.69
N ARG A 429 -4.19 -19.41 -12.62
CA ARG A 429 -4.97 -19.26 -13.85
C ARG A 429 -6.45 -19.03 -13.56
N ALA A 430 -7.03 -19.76 -12.62
CA ALA A 430 -8.41 -19.59 -12.21
C ALA A 430 -8.69 -18.19 -11.62
N LEU A 431 -7.77 -17.67 -10.80
CA LEU A 431 -7.86 -16.29 -10.27
C LEU A 431 -7.91 -15.24 -11.40
N PHE A 432 -7.06 -15.38 -12.43
CA PHE A 432 -7.05 -14.44 -13.56
C PHE A 432 -8.31 -14.53 -14.42
N ILE A 433 -8.85 -15.72 -14.65
CA ILE A 433 -10.09 -15.91 -15.42
C ILE A 433 -11.28 -15.26 -14.73
N VAL A 434 -11.41 -15.41 -13.41
CA VAL A 434 -12.50 -14.78 -12.66
C VAL A 434 -12.36 -13.25 -12.69
N ASP A 435 -11.14 -12.71 -12.59
CA ASP A 435 -10.91 -11.27 -12.73
C ASP A 435 -11.34 -10.72 -14.10
N GLN A 436 -11.10 -11.48 -15.18
CA GLN A 436 -11.56 -11.12 -16.54
C GLN A 436 -13.08 -11.11 -16.63
N LEU A 437 -13.75 -12.12 -16.08
CA LEU A 437 -15.21 -12.19 -16.03
C LEU A 437 -15.83 -11.03 -15.25
N ILE A 438 -15.24 -10.67 -14.12
CA ILE A 438 -15.67 -9.51 -13.33
C ILE A 438 -15.48 -8.23 -14.15
N ALA A 439 -14.38 -8.10 -14.89
CA ALA A 439 -14.12 -6.93 -15.74
C ALA A 439 -15.12 -6.83 -16.91
N GLU A 440 -15.44 -7.94 -17.58
CA GLU A 440 -16.47 -7.98 -18.63
C GLU A 440 -17.82 -7.48 -18.08
N PHE A 441 -18.23 -7.97 -16.91
CA PHE A 441 -19.52 -7.63 -16.30
C PHE A 441 -19.62 -6.17 -15.82
N ILE A 442 -18.52 -5.58 -15.30
CA ILE A 442 -18.54 -4.19 -14.82
C ILE A 442 -18.47 -3.17 -15.98
N CYS A 443 -17.92 -3.57 -17.12
CA CYS A 443 -17.84 -2.73 -18.32
C CYS A 443 -19.13 -2.71 -19.16
N THR A 444 -20.10 -3.55 -18.81
CA THR A 444 -21.45 -3.61 -19.40
C THR A 444 -22.47 -3.05 -18.43
#